data_AF-A0A4P5VIY5-F1
#
_entry.id   AF-A0A4P5VIY5-F1
#
_cell.length_a   1.000
_cell.length_b   1.000
_cell.length_c   1.000
_cell.angle_alpha   90.00
_cell.angle_beta   90.00
_cell.angle_gamma   90.00
#
_symmetry.space_group_name_H-M   'P 1'
#
loop_
_entity.id
_entity.type
_entity.pdbx_description
1 polymer ?
#
loop_
_entity_poly.entity_id
_entity_poly.type
_entity_poly.pdbx_seq_one_letter_code
_entity_poly.pdbx_strand_id
1 'polypeptide(L)'
;MKPEQLAKALLQAETVIESQPATYLHCFAGRERSPLVAVGLVARLKGVDVLTALERVRLCHPSASPIFSDLDKLEQLLKTM
;
A
#
# COMPACT_ATOMS: atom_id res chain seq x y z
N MET A 1 1.68 -2.55 -11.17
CA MET A 1 0.35 -3.18 -11.03
C MET A 1 -0.65 -2.39 -11.90
N LYS A 2 -1.73 -3.00 -12.42
CA LYS A 2 -2.77 -2.19 -13.08
C LYS A 2 -3.57 -1.39 -12.04
N PRO A 3 -4.03 -0.16 -12.32
CA PRO A 3 -4.75 0.67 -11.35
C PRO A 3 -5.97 -0.04 -10.73
N GLU A 4 -6.75 -0.76 -11.53
CA GLU A 4 -7.96 -1.45 -11.04
C GLU A 4 -7.61 -2.58 -10.07
N GLN A 5 -6.50 -3.28 -10.32
CA GLN A 5 -6.00 -4.32 -9.43
C GLN A 5 -5.50 -3.75 -8.11
N LEU A 6 -4.83 -2.59 -8.16
CA LEU A 6 -4.34 -1.90 -6.96
C LEU A 6 -5.51 -1.39 -6.11
N ALA A 7 -6.49 -0.74 -6.73
CA ALA A 7 -7.70 -0.28 -6.04
C ALA A 7 -8.44 -1.44 -5.37
N LYS A 8 -8.61 -2.56 -6.08
CA LYS A 8 -9.22 -3.77 -5.53
C LYS A 8 -8.41 -4.33 -4.36
N ALA A 9 -7.09 -4.39 -4.47
CA ALA A 9 -6.22 -4.91 -3.41
C ALA A 9 -6.27 -4.04 -2.15
N LEU A 10 -6.32 -2.71 -2.31
CA LEU A 10 -6.46 -1.77 -1.18
C LEU A 10 -7.79 -1.98 -0.46
N LEU A 11 -8.92 -1.99 -1.18
CA LEU A 11 -10.24 -2.21 -0.60
C LEU A 11 -10.32 -3.54 0.15
N GLN A 12 -9.84 -4.63 -0.48
CA GLN A 12 -9.83 -5.94 0.16
C GLN A 12 -8.98 -5.96 1.42
N ALA A 13 -7.79 -5.36 1.38
CA ALA A 13 -6.89 -5.34 2.53
C ALA A 13 -7.44 -4.46 3.67
N GLU A 14 -8.07 -3.34 3.35
CA GLU A 14 -8.75 -2.45 4.31
C GLU A 14 -9.88 -3.20 5.02
N THR A 15 -10.77 -3.88 4.29
CA THR A 15 -11.84 -4.71 4.87
C THR A 15 -11.30 -5.83 5.78
N VAL A 16 -10.18 -6.44 5.42
CA VAL A 16 -9.57 -7.48 6.27
C VAL A 16 -8.98 -6.88 7.55
N ILE A 17 -8.33 -5.73 7.48
CA ILE A 17 -7.78 -5.03 8.66
C ILE A 17 -8.88 -4.61 9.63
N GLU A 18 -10.05 -4.19 9.13
CA GLU A 18 -11.19 -3.82 9.96
C GLU A 18 -11.82 -5.02 10.69
N SER A 19 -11.77 -6.21 10.06
CA SER A 19 -12.40 -7.43 10.58
C SER A 19 -11.45 -8.35 11.36
N GLN A 20 -10.14 -8.24 11.15
CA GLN A 20 -9.13 -9.08 11.78
C GLN A 20 -7.95 -8.25 12.29
N PRO A 21 -7.48 -8.47 13.54
CA PRO A 21 -6.45 -7.63 14.15
C PRO A 21 -5.06 -7.74 13.50
N ALA A 22 -4.82 -8.75 12.65
CA ALA A 22 -3.54 -8.94 11.96
C ALA A 22 -3.73 -9.40 10.52
N THR A 23 -3.24 -8.58 9.57
CA THR A 23 -3.29 -8.86 8.13
C THR A 23 -1.87 -9.00 7.58
N TYR A 24 -1.59 -10.13 6.93
CA TYR A 24 -0.32 -10.37 6.26
C TYR A 24 -0.42 -10.09 4.76
N LEU A 25 0.37 -9.14 4.27
CA LEU A 25 0.45 -8.80 2.84
C LEU A 25 1.72 -9.40 2.24
N HIS A 26 1.58 -10.19 1.18
CA HIS A 26 2.73 -10.79 0.50
C HIS A 26 2.69 -10.64 -1.02
N CYS A 27 3.87 -10.63 -1.61
CA CYS A 27 4.10 -10.82 -3.03
C CYS A 27 5.34 -11.68 -3.20
N PHE A 28 5.63 -12.16 -4.41
CA PHE A 28 6.73 -13.10 -4.63
C PHE A 28 8.07 -12.66 -4.02
N ALA A 29 8.47 -11.40 -4.26
CA ALA A 29 9.74 -10.87 -3.76
C ALA A 29 9.62 -10.13 -2.42
N GLY A 30 8.40 -9.88 -1.93
CA GLY A 30 8.16 -9.05 -0.74
C GLY A 30 8.61 -7.59 -0.81
N ARG A 31 9.08 -7.09 -1.97
CA ARG A 31 9.71 -5.75 -2.07
C ARG A 31 8.85 -4.69 -2.76
N GLU A 32 8.06 -5.08 -3.75
CA GLU A 32 7.39 -4.11 -4.63
C GLU A 32 5.87 -4.07 -4.39
N ARG A 33 5.17 -5.12 -4.80
CA ARG A 33 3.70 -5.16 -4.84
C ARG A 33 3.03 -5.16 -3.47
N SER A 34 3.46 -6.01 -2.53
CA SER A 34 2.87 -6.02 -1.20
C SER A 34 3.22 -4.76 -0.39
N PRO A 35 4.46 -4.22 -0.44
CA PRO A 35 4.74 -2.93 0.16
C PRO A 35 3.95 -1.79 -0.47
N LEU A 36 3.69 -1.79 -1.78
CA LEU A 36 2.84 -0.78 -2.41
C LEU A 36 1.43 -0.73 -1.78
N VAL A 37 0.82 -1.89 -1.55
CA VAL A 37 -0.50 -1.98 -0.88
C VAL A 37 -0.39 -1.50 0.58
N ALA A 38 0.66 -1.91 1.29
CA ALA A 38 0.89 -1.45 2.67
C ALA A 38 1.07 0.09 2.75
N VAL A 39 1.78 0.69 1.79
CA VAL A 39 1.94 2.15 1.68
C VAL A 39 0.59 2.81 1.47
N GLY A 40 -0.24 2.31 0.56
CA GLY A 40 -1.56 2.86 0.32
C GLY A 40 -2.46 2.82 1.55
N LEU A 41 -2.45 1.70 2.28
CA LEU A 41 -3.19 1.57 3.53
C LEU A 41 -2.68 2.53 4.61
N VAL A 42 -1.37 2.67 4.79
CA VAL A 42 -0.81 3.62 5.77
C VAL A 42 -1.16 5.05 5.39
N ALA A 43 -1.03 5.43 4.12
CA ALA A 43 -1.39 6.76 3.63
C ALA A 43 -2.86 7.07 3.93
N ARG A 44 -3.78 6.17 3.56
CA ARG A 44 -5.22 6.33 3.75
C ARG A 44 -5.62 6.34 5.23
N LEU A 45 -5.22 5.31 5.99
CA LEU A 45 -5.65 5.14 7.39
C LEU A 45 -4.99 6.12 8.36
N LYS A 46 -3.84 6.71 8.00
CA LYS A 46 -3.15 7.70 8.83
C LYS A 46 -3.25 9.14 8.31
N GLY A 47 -3.90 9.35 7.15
CA GLY A 47 -4.05 10.67 6.55
C GLY A 47 -2.71 11.33 6.21
N VAL A 48 -1.75 10.56 5.68
CA VAL A 48 -0.42 11.07 5.27
C VAL A 48 -0.20 10.87 3.78
N ASP A 49 0.71 11.63 3.18
CA ASP A 49 1.06 11.46 1.78
C ASP A 49 1.78 10.13 1.50
N VAL A 50 1.84 9.73 0.22
CA VAL A 50 2.39 8.44 -0.24
C VAL A 50 3.87 8.28 0.12
N LEU A 51 4.67 9.35 0.09
CA LEU A 51 6.10 9.26 0.38
C LEU A 51 6.33 9.12 1.88
N THR A 52 5.63 9.89 2.71
CA THR A 52 5.64 9.73 4.17
C THR A 52 5.16 8.32 4.57
N ALA A 53 4.14 7.78 3.90
CA ALA A 53 3.68 6.42 4.14
C ALA A 53 4.75 5.37 3.76
N LEU A 54 5.48 5.57 2.66
CA LEU A 54 6.59 4.71 2.26
C LEU A 54 7.72 4.71 3.27
N GLU A 55 8.08 5.88 3.81
CA GLU A 55 9.08 5.99 4.87
C GLU A 55 8.65 5.20 6.11
N ARG A 56 7.39 5.33 6.54
CA ARG A 56 6.84 4.56 7.66
C ARG A 56 6.87 3.05 7.40
N VAL A 57 6.48 2.62 6.21
CA VAL A 57 6.55 1.20 5.84
C VAL A 57 8.00 0.70 5.87
N ARG A 58 8.98 1.50 5.45
CA ARG A 58 10.41 1.15 5.48
C ARG A 58 10.97 1.03 6.89
N LEU A 59 10.42 1.73 7.88
CA LEU A 59 10.81 1.53 9.29
C LEU A 59 10.52 0.09 9.76
N CYS A 60 9.42 -0.50 9.29
CA CYS A 60 9.03 -1.87 9.64
C CYS A 60 9.59 -2.91 8.66
N HIS A 61 9.75 -2.54 7.39
CA HIS A 61 10.22 -3.41 6.31
C HIS A 61 11.23 -2.68 5.41
N PRO A 62 12.52 -2.62 5.80
CA PRO A 62 13.52 -1.79 5.11
C PRO A 62 13.71 -2.10 3.62
N SER A 63 13.41 -3.33 3.20
CA SER A 63 13.52 -3.74 1.80
C SER A 63 12.38 -3.27 0.89
N ALA A 64 11.36 -2.60 1.46
CA ALA A 64 10.25 -1.99 0.73
C ALA A 64 10.77 -1.03 -0.33
N SER A 65 10.53 -1.39 -1.59
CA SER A 65 10.94 -0.65 -2.76
C SER A 65 9.87 -0.78 -3.86
N PRO A 66 8.66 -0.24 -3.67
CA PRO A 66 7.68 -0.14 -4.74
C PRO A 66 8.26 0.53 -5.98
N ILE A 67 7.82 0.10 -7.16
CA ILE A 67 8.19 0.74 -8.42
C ILE A 67 7.64 2.17 -8.41
N PHE A 68 8.45 3.15 -8.81
CA PHE A 68 8.07 4.57 -8.77
C PHE A 68 6.76 4.85 -9.51
N SER A 69 6.61 4.33 -10.73
CA SER A 69 5.38 4.50 -11.52
C SER A 69 4.13 3.86 -10.90
N ASP A 70 4.29 2.92 -9.96
CA ASP A 70 3.18 2.38 -9.20
C ASP A 70 2.83 3.27 -7.99
N LEU A 71 3.78 4.04 -7.45
CA LEU A 71 3.51 5.07 -6.43
C LEU A 71 2.71 6.23 -7.02
N ASP A 72 3.02 6.67 -8.24
CA ASP A 72 2.25 7.70 -8.93
C ASP A 72 0.78 7.28 -9.13
N LYS A 73 0.57 6.03 -9.54
CA LYS A 73 -0.79 5.45 -9.69
C LYS A 73 -1.50 5.39 -8.34
N LEU A 74 -0.79 5.01 -7.28
CA LEU A 74 -1.34 4.97 -5.93
C LEU A 74 -1.79 6.37 -5.49
N GLU A 75 -0.98 7.40 -5.71
CA GLU A 75 -1.33 8.77 -5.35
C GLU A 75 -2.58 9.26 -6.09
N GLN A 76 -2.68 8.95 -7.39
CA GLN A 76 -3.88 9.28 -8.19
C GLN A 76 -5.12 8.54 -7.66
N LEU A 77 -5.01 7.25 -7.36
CA LEU A 77 -6.12 6.46 -6.81
C LEU A 77 -6.62 7.02 -5.49
N LEU A 78 -5.71 7.33 -4.56
CA LEU A 78 -6.07 7.85 -3.22
C LEU A 78 -6.78 9.21 -3.26
N LYS A 79 -6.63 10.00 -4.34
CA LYS A 79 -7.38 11.25 -4.53
C LYS A 79 -8.83 11.02 -4.99
N THR A 80 -9.16 9.81 -5.44
CA THR A 80 -10.45 9.46 -6.06
C THR A 80 -11.26 8.41 -5.29
N MET A 81 -10.68 7.82 -4.25
CA MET A 81 -11.29 6.83 -3.36
C MET A 81 -11.67 7.43 -2.01
#